data_AF-A0A925QXX1-F1
#
_entry.id   AF-A0A925QXX1-F1
#
_cell.length_a   1.000
_cell.length_b   1.000
_cell.length_c   1.000
_cell.angle_alpha   90.00
_cell.angle_beta   90.00
_cell.angle_gamma   90.00
#
_symmetry.space_group_name_H-M   'P 1'
#
loop_
_entity.id
_entity.type
_entity.pdbx_description
1 polymer ?
#
loop_
_entity_poly.entity_id
_entity_poly.type
_entity_poly.pdbx_seq_one_letter_code
_entity_poly.pdbx_strand_id
1 'polypeptide(L)'
;MIPFIRNLLGVKTDQAVQGAVEALVRWDPASATEAELRGMEQHLDDLGMQVAQARVTLKREKDESDTINRLSQQRMAAAEQLQRQIDIESDAHRRAELERSLTTLVGLLEQMAPDMEREAQDAIDAHDFLQSLEATYAEAGDKLKTAKSQLDRAQRDMSRAGQQREVAERKAEAARQAAGLSHATNSLGVALKAMQDAAAKDLASAEAARAKATLLRPTRPEEDDPHIKAALDQARGATPAPTTLSERLQVIRSRQSTTA
;
A
#
# COMPACT_ATOMS: atom_id res chain seq x y z
N MET A 1 34.49 17.99 -3.35
CA MET A 1 35.26 16.73 -3.38
C MET A 1 34.42 15.64 -2.76
N ILE A 2 34.10 14.62 -3.57
CA ILE A 2 33.59 13.25 -3.28
C ILE A 2 32.28 13.17 -2.44
N PRO A 3 31.20 12.49 -2.91
CA PRO A 3 31.25 11.23 -3.68
C PRO A 3 30.37 11.16 -4.94
N PHE A 4 30.97 10.60 -5.99
CA PHE A 4 30.42 10.28 -7.31
C PHE A 4 30.08 8.77 -7.47
N ILE A 5 29.71 8.06 -6.39
CA ILE A 5 29.52 6.60 -6.41
C ILE A 5 28.12 6.18 -5.91
N ARG A 6 27.01 6.64 -6.51
CA ARG A 6 25.69 6.11 -6.09
C ARG A 6 24.65 5.75 -7.14
N ASN A 7 24.79 6.12 -8.42
CA ASN A 7 23.68 5.93 -9.38
C ASN A 7 23.90 4.88 -10.48
N LEU A 8 24.72 3.84 -10.25
CA LEU A 8 24.88 2.72 -11.19
C LEU A 8 24.33 1.37 -10.68
N LEU A 9 23.43 1.39 -9.69
CA LEU A 9 22.88 0.17 -9.07
C LEU A 9 21.36 -0.04 -9.26
N GLY A 10 20.65 0.86 -9.93
CA GLY A 10 19.18 0.91 -9.83
C GLY A 10 18.34 0.25 -10.93
N VAL A 11 18.90 -0.32 -12.00
CA VAL A 11 18.08 -0.75 -13.17
C VAL A 11 18.42 -2.14 -13.75
N LYS A 12 19.38 -2.86 -13.18
CA LYS A 12 19.70 -4.26 -13.57
C LYS A 12 19.27 -5.31 -12.54
N THR A 13 18.68 -4.88 -11.42
CA THR A 13 18.23 -5.77 -10.35
C THR A 13 16.83 -6.34 -10.62
N ASP A 14 15.93 -5.62 -11.27
CA ASP A 14 14.52 -6.04 -11.35
C ASP A 14 14.28 -7.31 -12.18
N GLN A 15 14.97 -7.48 -13.32
CA GLN A 15 14.78 -8.66 -14.17
C GLN A 15 15.54 -9.91 -13.67
N ALA A 16 16.67 -9.73 -12.99
CA ALA A 16 17.41 -10.83 -12.37
C ALA A 16 16.74 -11.32 -11.07
N VAL A 17 16.11 -10.41 -10.32
CA VAL A 17 15.35 -10.74 -9.11
C VAL A 17 14.04 -11.47 -9.45
N GLN A 18 13.32 -11.06 -10.49
CA GLN A 18 12.11 -11.79 -10.92
C GLN A 18 12.40 -13.23 -11.34
N GLY A 19 13.48 -13.48 -12.11
CA GLY A 19 13.89 -14.85 -12.47
C GLY A 19 14.36 -15.69 -11.28
N ALA A 20 14.98 -15.05 -10.28
CA ALA A 20 15.38 -15.73 -9.03
C ALA A 20 14.17 -16.05 -8.13
N VAL A 21 13.16 -15.18 -8.10
CA VAL A 21 11.90 -15.40 -7.37
C VAL A 21 11.07 -16.49 -8.05
N GLU A 22 10.95 -16.51 -9.38
CA GLU A 22 10.28 -17.60 -10.11
C GLU A 22 11.00 -18.96 -9.94
N ALA A 23 12.33 -18.95 -9.86
CA ALA A 23 13.12 -20.15 -9.59
C ALA A 23 12.98 -20.63 -8.12
N LEU A 24 12.94 -19.72 -7.14
CA LEU A 24 12.69 -20.01 -5.72
C LEU A 24 11.27 -20.52 -5.47
N VAL A 25 10.25 -19.88 -6.06
CA VAL A 25 8.85 -20.30 -5.98
C VAL A 25 8.63 -21.66 -6.67
N ARG A 26 9.43 -22.00 -7.68
CA ARG A 26 9.44 -23.36 -8.26
C ARG A 26 10.11 -24.41 -7.36
N TRP A 27 11.02 -23.99 -6.49
CA TRP A 27 11.80 -24.89 -5.61
C TRP A 27 11.13 -25.09 -4.24
N ASP A 28 10.49 -24.05 -3.70
CA ASP A 28 9.68 -24.09 -2.47
C ASP A 28 8.58 -22.99 -2.45
N PRO A 29 7.45 -23.21 -3.14
CA PRO A 29 6.34 -22.26 -3.17
C PRO A 29 5.66 -22.09 -1.81
N ALA A 30 5.77 -23.08 -0.90
CA ALA A 30 5.11 -23.04 0.39
C ALA A 30 5.75 -22.00 1.32
N SER A 31 7.09 -21.96 1.39
CA SER A 31 7.81 -21.00 2.24
C SER A 31 7.66 -19.55 1.77
N ALA A 32 7.58 -19.31 0.45
CA ALA A 32 7.37 -17.98 -0.10
C ALA A 32 5.97 -17.43 0.25
N THR A 33 4.92 -18.27 0.15
CA THR A 33 3.56 -17.84 0.49
C THR A 33 3.33 -17.76 2.00
N GLU A 34 4.00 -18.57 2.81
CA GLU A 34 3.94 -18.45 4.28
C GLU A 34 4.54 -17.12 4.76
N ALA A 35 5.67 -16.70 4.18
CA ALA A 35 6.28 -15.41 4.51
C ALA A 35 5.38 -14.22 4.16
N GLU A 36 4.72 -14.28 3.00
CA GLU A 36 3.76 -13.26 2.57
C GLU A 36 2.52 -13.22 3.49
N LEU A 37 1.96 -14.39 3.83
CA LEU A 37 0.83 -14.49 4.77
C LEU A 37 1.20 -13.95 6.16
N ARG A 38 2.40 -14.28 6.66
CA ARG A 38 2.90 -13.74 7.93
C ARG A 38 3.06 -12.21 7.86
N GLY A 39 3.50 -11.67 6.73
CA GLY A 39 3.56 -10.23 6.51
C GLY A 39 2.17 -9.57 6.54
N MET A 40 1.17 -10.21 5.91
CA MET A 40 -0.21 -9.74 5.97
C MET A 40 -0.81 -9.82 7.38
N GLU A 41 -0.51 -10.88 8.13
CA GLU A 41 -0.91 -11.05 9.54
C GLU A 41 -0.31 -9.95 10.42
N GLN A 42 1.00 -9.71 10.30
CA GLN A 42 1.68 -8.65 11.03
C GLN A 42 1.09 -7.27 10.71
N HIS A 43 0.83 -6.99 9.42
CA HIS A 43 0.18 -5.74 9.03
C HIS A 43 -1.22 -5.59 9.63
N LEU A 44 -1.98 -6.69 9.70
CA LEU A 44 -3.30 -6.69 10.33
C LEU A 44 -3.19 -6.43 11.84
N ASP A 45 -2.21 -7.02 12.52
CA ASP A 45 -1.95 -6.79 13.95
C ASP A 45 -1.58 -5.32 14.21
N ASP A 46 -0.70 -4.74 13.37
CA ASP A 46 -0.32 -3.33 13.45
C ASP A 46 -1.51 -2.39 13.25
N LEU A 47 -2.39 -2.70 12.28
CA LEU A 47 -3.65 -1.97 12.10
C LEU A 47 -4.59 -2.13 13.30
N GLY A 48 -4.65 -3.33 13.88
CA GLY A 48 -5.44 -3.61 15.08
C GLY A 48 -4.99 -2.76 16.28
N MET A 49 -3.68 -2.61 16.48
CA MET A 49 -3.13 -1.72 17.50
C MET A 49 -3.49 -0.26 17.24
N GLN A 50 -3.41 0.20 15.99
CA GLN A 50 -3.80 1.56 15.61
C GLN A 50 -5.28 1.84 15.85
N VAL A 51 -6.16 0.89 15.51
CA VAL A 51 -7.61 0.98 15.83
C VAL A 51 -7.82 1.07 17.34
N ALA A 52 -7.14 0.25 18.13
CA ALA A 52 -7.25 0.29 19.59
C ALA A 52 -6.79 1.64 20.16
N GLN A 53 -5.68 2.19 19.68
CA GLN A 53 -5.18 3.50 20.07
C GLN A 53 -6.16 4.62 19.66
N ALA A 54 -6.68 4.58 18.44
CA ALA A 54 -7.66 5.56 17.96
C ALA A 54 -8.96 5.53 18.77
N ARG A 55 -9.41 4.36 19.24
CA ARG A 55 -10.56 4.25 20.16
C ARG A 55 -10.30 4.92 21.50
N VAL A 56 -9.10 4.78 22.05
CA VAL A 56 -8.71 5.46 23.29
C VAL A 56 -8.68 6.98 23.08
N THR A 57 -8.09 7.44 21.97
CA THR A 57 -8.08 8.86 21.60
C THR A 57 -9.50 9.41 21.44
N LEU A 58 -10.36 8.77 20.65
CA LEU A 58 -11.75 9.20 20.47
C LEU A 58 -12.51 9.29 21.80
N LYS A 59 -12.30 8.31 22.69
CA LYS A 59 -12.92 8.37 24.01
C LYS A 59 -12.44 9.59 24.79
N ARG A 60 -11.14 9.87 24.77
CA ARG A 60 -10.55 11.03 25.43
C ARG A 60 -11.12 12.35 24.90
N GLU A 61 -11.13 12.56 23.58
CA GLU A 61 -11.68 13.79 22.98
C GLU A 61 -13.18 13.94 23.29
N LYS A 62 -13.94 12.82 23.30
CA LYS A 62 -15.35 12.87 23.72
C LYS A 62 -15.52 13.28 25.17
N ASP A 63 -14.71 12.73 26.07
CA ASP A 63 -14.76 13.05 27.50
C ASP A 63 -14.36 14.53 27.75
N GLU A 64 -13.39 15.05 27.00
CA GLU A 64 -12.94 16.46 27.03
C GLU A 64 -14.05 17.38 26.47
N SER A 65 -14.66 17.04 25.32
CA SER A 65 -15.83 17.72 24.73
C SER A 65 -17.05 17.77 25.66
N ASP A 66 -17.41 16.65 26.27
CA ASP A 66 -18.53 16.57 27.21
C ASP A 66 -18.27 17.42 28.45
N THR A 67 -17.02 17.48 28.90
CA THR A 67 -16.63 18.26 30.08
C THR A 67 -16.73 19.76 29.81
N ILE A 68 -16.23 20.24 28.66
CA ILE A 68 -16.32 21.67 28.31
C ILE A 68 -17.78 22.09 28.04
N ASN A 69 -18.56 21.23 27.38
CA ASN A 69 -19.99 21.45 27.17
C ASN A 69 -20.76 21.56 28.49
N ARG A 70 -20.49 20.67 29.44
CA ARG A 70 -21.12 20.70 30.77
C ARG A 70 -20.76 21.96 31.54
N LEU A 71 -19.50 22.37 31.50
CA LEU A 71 -19.04 23.59 32.16
C LEU A 71 -19.69 24.84 31.54
N SER A 72 -19.80 24.89 30.21
CA SER A 72 -20.48 25.96 29.49
C SER A 72 -21.97 26.04 29.87
N GLN A 73 -22.67 24.92 29.90
CA GLN A 73 -24.07 24.84 30.33
C GLN A 73 -24.26 25.32 31.78
N GLN A 74 -23.37 24.94 32.69
CA GLN A 74 -23.42 25.42 34.08
C GLN A 74 -23.23 26.94 34.17
N ARG A 75 -22.28 27.50 33.41
CA ARG A 75 -22.04 28.95 33.35
C ARG A 75 -23.22 29.69 32.73
N MET A 76 -23.83 29.14 31.69
CA MET A 76 -25.03 29.71 31.08
C MET A 76 -26.21 29.73 32.06
N ALA A 77 -26.47 28.61 32.74
CA ALA A 77 -27.54 28.55 33.75
C ALA A 77 -27.32 29.54 34.91
N ALA A 78 -26.06 29.72 35.34
CA ALA A 78 -25.70 30.72 36.34
C ALA A 78 -25.91 32.16 35.82
N ALA A 79 -25.54 32.44 34.56
CA ALA A 79 -25.77 33.73 33.92
C ALA A 79 -27.27 34.06 33.82
N GLU A 80 -28.10 33.10 33.41
CA GLU A 80 -29.55 33.25 33.39
C GLU A 80 -30.14 33.50 34.78
N GLN A 81 -29.62 32.82 35.81
CA GLN A 81 -30.06 33.03 37.19
C GLN A 81 -29.68 34.44 37.69
N LEU A 82 -28.49 34.93 37.35
CA LEU A 82 -28.08 36.30 37.68
C LEU A 82 -28.94 37.33 36.96
N GLN A 83 -29.25 37.11 35.67
CA GLN A 83 -30.15 37.99 34.91
C GLN A 83 -31.52 38.09 35.60
N ARG A 84 -32.12 36.95 35.99
CA ARG A 84 -33.39 36.93 36.72
C ARG A 84 -33.33 37.70 38.05
N GLN A 85 -32.19 37.67 38.75
CA GLN A 85 -32.00 38.42 39.99
C GLN A 85 -31.88 39.92 39.73
N ILE A 86 -31.18 40.33 38.68
CA ILE A 86 -31.04 41.74 38.26
C ILE A 86 -32.42 42.33 37.95
N ASP A 87 -33.27 41.59 37.23
CA ASP A 87 -34.60 42.04 36.81
C ASP A 87 -35.55 42.35 37.98
N ILE A 88 -35.38 41.66 39.12
CA ILE A 88 -36.20 41.84 40.33
C ILE A 88 -35.53 42.67 41.42
N GLU A 89 -34.23 42.96 41.29
CA GLU A 89 -33.47 43.70 42.30
C GLU A 89 -33.79 45.19 42.23
N SER A 90 -34.17 45.79 43.35
CA SER A 90 -34.55 47.21 43.46
C SER A 90 -33.42 48.11 43.97
N ASP A 91 -32.44 47.55 44.68
CA ASP A 91 -31.27 48.29 45.16
C ASP A 91 -30.25 48.51 44.03
N ALA A 92 -29.99 49.78 43.70
CA ALA A 92 -29.07 50.17 42.64
C ALA A 92 -27.62 49.69 42.87
N HIS A 93 -27.16 49.64 44.13
CA HIS A 93 -25.80 49.18 44.43
C HIS A 93 -25.68 47.67 44.19
N ARG A 94 -26.65 46.91 44.69
CA ARG A 94 -26.68 45.45 44.57
C ARG A 94 -26.90 45.01 43.12
N ARG A 95 -27.73 45.74 42.37
CA ARG A 95 -27.90 45.54 40.93
C ARG A 95 -26.58 45.70 40.18
N ALA A 96 -25.81 46.77 40.45
CA ALA A 96 -24.53 47.01 39.82
C ALA A 96 -23.45 45.95 40.16
N GLU A 97 -23.55 45.30 41.32
CA GLU A 97 -22.69 44.14 41.66
C GLU A 97 -23.08 42.90 40.86
N LEU A 98 -24.38 42.59 40.76
CA LEU A 98 -24.89 41.46 39.97
C LEU A 98 -24.56 41.61 38.47
N GLU A 99 -24.70 42.82 37.92
CA GLU A 99 -24.33 43.14 36.53
C GLU A 99 -22.84 42.90 36.27
N ARG A 100 -21.96 43.25 37.23
CA ARG A 100 -20.51 42.95 37.16
C ARG A 100 -20.24 41.45 37.16
N SER A 101 -20.93 40.69 38.01
CA SER A 101 -20.82 39.23 38.03
C SER A 101 -21.31 38.59 36.73
N LEU A 102 -22.44 39.07 36.19
CA LEU A 102 -22.99 38.61 34.92
C LEU A 102 -22.02 38.90 33.77
N THR A 103 -21.46 40.12 33.71
CA THR A 103 -20.46 40.51 32.71
C THR A 103 -19.24 39.57 32.75
N THR A 104 -18.81 39.18 33.95
CA THR A 104 -17.71 38.23 34.13
C THR A 104 -18.06 36.84 33.59
N LEU A 105 -19.27 36.33 33.88
CA LEU A 105 -19.72 35.04 33.35
C LEU A 105 -19.86 35.03 31.82
N VAL A 106 -20.41 36.10 31.24
CA VAL A 106 -20.52 36.25 29.79
C VAL A 106 -19.14 36.29 29.15
N GLY A 107 -18.21 37.07 29.69
CA GLY A 107 -16.83 37.10 29.19
C GLY A 107 -16.13 35.73 29.26
N LEU A 108 -16.38 34.95 30.32
CA LEU A 108 -15.88 33.57 30.43
C LEU A 108 -16.52 32.63 29.40
N LEU A 109 -17.80 32.79 29.08
CA LEU A 109 -18.48 32.00 28.05
C LEU A 109 -17.97 32.35 26.65
N GLU A 110 -17.74 33.62 26.35
CA GLU A 110 -17.16 34.08 25.09
C GLU A 110 -15.74 33.54 24.87
N GLN A 111 -14.94 33.51 25.93
CA GLN A 111 -13.60 32.92 25.88
C GLN A 111 -13.62 31.40 25.68
N MET A 112 -14.64 30.71 26.19
CA MET A 112 -14.80 29.26 26.01
C MET A 112 -15.30 28.86 24.62
N ALA A 113 -16.05 29.73 23.94
CA ALA A 113 -16.65 29.40 22.64
C ALA A 113 -15.67 28.79 21.62
N PRO A 114 -14.46 29.35 21.37
CA PRO A 114 -13.51 28.74 20.45
C PRO A 114 -12.95 27.40 20.96
N ASP A 115 -12.80 27.23 22.28
CA ASP A 115 -12.35 25.96 22.84
C ASP A 115 -13.43 24.88 22.69
N MET A 116 -14.70 25.21 22.85
CA MET A 116 -15.81 24.28 22.63
C MET A 116 -15.90 23.83 21.17
N GLU A 117 -15.75 24.77 20.25
CA GLU A 117 -15.78 24.50 18.82
C GLU A 117 -14.59 23.62 18.39
N ARG A 118 -13.39 23.92 18.91
CA ARG A 118 -12.20 23.08 18.71
C ARG A 118 -12.43 21.67 19.25
N GLU A 119 -12.88 21.55 20.49
CA GLU A 119 -13.03 20.25 21.15
C GLU A 119 -14.13 19.39 20.48
N ALA A 120 -15.22 20.03 20.01
CA ALA A 120 -16.23 19.35 19.21
C ALA A 120 -15.66 18.85 17.87
N GLN A 121 -14.83 19.66 17.22
CA GLN A 121 -14.17 19.27 15.97
C GLN A 121 -13.15 18.15 16.18
N ASP A 122 -12.34 18.22 17.23
CA ASP A 122 -11.34 17.20 17.57
C ASP A 122 -12.01 15.84 17.82
N ALA A 123 -13.17 15.81 18.47
CA ALA A 123 -13.96 14.60 18.66
C ALA A 123 -14.55 14.04 17.35
N ILE A 124 -14.94 14.90 16.40
CA ILE A 124 -15.41 14.51 15.07
C ILE A 124 -14.24 13.93 14.25
N ASP A 125 -13.11 14.63 14.23
CA ASP A 125 -11.93 14.22 13.48
C ASP A 125 -11.39 12.88 14.00
N ALA A 126 -11.35 12.70 15.32
CA ALA A 126 -10.97 11.42 15.94
C ALA A 126 -11.94 10.28 15.57
N HIS A 127 -13.24 10.58 15.45
CA HIS A 127 -14.25 9.61 15.04
C HIS A 127 -14.06 9.18 13.60
N ASP A 128 -13.91 10.15 12.69
CA ASP A 128 -13.75 9.89 11.26
C ASP A 128 -12.44 9.14 10.97
N PHE A 129 -11.37 9.49 11.69
CA PHE A 129 -10.12 8.77 11.64
C PHE A 129 -10.29 7.31 12.10
N LEU A 130 -10.95 7.07 13.23
CA LEU A 130 -11.24 5.71 13.70
C LEU A 130 -12.05 4.92 12.67
N GLN A 131 -13.10 5.51 12.10
CA GLN A 131 -13.92 4.84 11.11
C GLN A 131 -13.11 4.46 9.86
N SER A 132 -12.19 5.31 9.42
CA SER A 132 -11.29 5.02 8.30
C SER A 132 -10.34 3.86 8.61
N LEU A 133 -9.81 3.79 9.83
CA LEU A 133 -8.94 2.70 10.29
C LEU A 133 -9.71 1.39 10.40
N GLU A 134 -10.93 1.40 10.94
CA GLU A 134 -11.77 0.21 11.06
C GLU A 134 -12.15 -0.35 9.68
N ALA A 135 -12.46 0.52 8.71
CA ALA A 135 -12.71 0.11 7.33
C ALA A 135 -11.48 -0.54 6.69
N THR A 136 -10.29 0.08 6.87
CA THR A 136 -9.03 -0.44 6.35
C THR A 136 -8.65 -1.77 7.00
N TYR A 137 -8.85 -1.90 8.31
CA TYR A 137 -8.64 -3.14 9.06
C TYR A 137 -9.55 -4.27 8.57
N ALA A 138 -10.83 -3.98 8.36
CA ALA A 138 -11.78 -4.96 7.82
C ALA A 138 -11.38 -5.42 6.41
N GLU A 139 -11.00 -4.49 5.53
CA GLU A 139 -10.54 -4.81 4.17
C GLU A 139 -9.26 -5.67 4.20
N ALA A 140 -8.30 -5.33 5.06
CA ALA A 140 -7.08 -6.11 5.24
C ALA A 140 -7.38 -7.54 5.75
N GLY A 141 -8.32 -7.67 6.69
CA GLY A 141 -8.79 -8.96 7.20
C GLY A 141 -9.43 -9.83 6.10
N ASP A 142 -10.26 -9.23 5.25
CA ASP A 142 -10.89 -9.92 4.12
C ASP A 142 -9.86 -10.36 3.06
N LYS A 143 -8.86 -9.51 2.78
CA LYS A 143 -7.73 -9.87 1.90
C LYS A 143 -6.94 -11.04 2.46
N LEU A 144 -6.60 -11.03 3.75
CA LEU A 144 -5.88 -12.13 4.41
C LEU A 144 -6.69 -13.43 4.35
N LYS A 145 -7.98 -13.39 4.68
CA LYS A 145 -8.86 -14.55 4.59
C LYS A 145 -8.94 -15.12 3.17
N THR A 146 -9.05 -14.23 2.19
CA THR A 146 -9.07 -14.60 0.76
C THR A 146 -7.76 -15.26 0.36
N ALA A 147 -6.62 -14.65 0.68
CA ALA A 147 -5.29 -15.18 0.39
C ALA A 147 -5.08 -16.58 1.01
N LYS A 148 -5.44 -16.77 2.29
CA LYS A 148 -5.41 -18.10 2.95
C LYS A 148 -6.25 -19.12 2.19
N SER A 149 -7.47 -18.76 1.81
CA SER A 149 -8.36 -19.67 1.08
C SER A 149 -7.85 -20.03 -0.32
N GLN A 150 -7.16 -19.10 -0.99
CA GLN A 150 -6.55 -19.33 -2.30
C GLN A 150 -5.33 -20.24 -2.17
N LEU A 151 -4.49 -20.02 -1.16
CA LEU A 151 -3.35 -20.89 -0.86
C LEU A 151 -3.82 -22.33 -0.60
N ASP A 152 -4.84 -22.52 0.24
CA ASP A 152 -5.38 -23.85 0.53
C ASP A 152 -5.87 -24.58 -0.73
N ARG A 153 -6.48 -23.85 -1.68
CA ARG A 153 -6.92 -24.42 -2.97
C ARG A 153 -5.72 -24.79 -3.82
N ALA A 154 -4.76 -23.87 -3.96
CA ALA A 154 -3.54 -24.10 -4.74
C ALA A 154 -2.75 -25.31 -4.21
N GLN A 155 -2.60 -25.44 -2.88
CA GLN A 155 -1.95 -26.60 -2.26
C GLN A 155 -2.65 -27.92 -2.59
N ARG A 156 -3.98 -27.95 -2.56
CA ARG A 156 -4.76 -29.14 -2.95
C ARG A 156 -4.60 -29.46 -4.44
N ASP A 157 -4.61 -28.45 -5.30
CA ASP A 157 -4.40 -28.62 -6.75
C ASP A 157 -3.01 -29.15 -7.05
N MET A 158 -1.98 -28.62 -6.39
CA MET A 158 -0.61 -29.10 -6.51
C MET A 158 -0.46 -30.56 -6.03
N SER A 159 -1.08 -30.91 -4.90
CA SER A 159 -1.08 -32.30 -4.40
C SER A 159 -1.71 -33.26 -5.41
N ARG A 160 -2.86 -32.89 -6.00
CA ARG A 160 -3.50 -33.67 -7.07
C ARG A 160 -2.63 -33.80 -8.30
N ALA A 161 -2.02 -32.71 -8.76
CA ALA A 161 -1.12 -32.72 -9.90
C ALA A 161 0.12 -33.59 -9.66
N GLY A 162 0.67 -33.57 -8.43
CA GLY A 162 1.75 -34.45 -8.01
C GLY A 162 1.39 -35.93 -8.08
N GLN A 163 0.23 -36.31 -7.55
CA GLN A 163 -0.27 -37.69 -7.64
C GLN A 163 -0.49 -38.14 -9.08
N GLN A 164 -1.07 -37.28 -9.93
CA GLN A 164 -1.27 -37.56 -11.35
C GLN A 164 0.06 -37.75 -12.07
N ARG A 165 1.07 -36.93 -11.76
CA ARG A 165 2.42 -37.06 -12.30
C ARG A 165 3.05 -38.39 -11.91
N GLU A 166 2.96 -38.77 -10.64
CA GLU A 166 3.49 -40.05 -10.15
C GLU A 166 2.80 -41.25 -10.83
N VAL A 167 1.48 -41.21 -10.99
CA VAL A 167 0.74 -42.24 -11.74
C VAL A 167 1.16 -42.30 -13.20
N ALA A 168 1.37 -41.15 -13.85
CA ALA A 168 1.83 -41.08 -15.23
C ALA A 168 3.26 -41.62 -15.38
N GLU A 169 4.15 -41.29 -14.45
CA GLU A 169 5.52 -41.81 -14.38
C GLU A 169 5.52 -43.33 -14.22
N ARG A 170 4.75 -43.87 -13.25
CA ARG A 170 4.58 -45.33 -13.06
C ARG A 170 4.02 -46.02 -14.30
N LYS A 171 3.03 -45.44 -14.97
CA LYS A 171 2.47 -45.98 -16.23
C LYS A 171 3.49 -45.95 -17.35
N ALA A 172 4.28 -44.88 -17.47
CA ALA A 172 5.35 -44.79 -18.46
C ALA A 172 6.45 -45.82 -18.20
N GLU A 173 6.83 -46.04 -16.94
CA GLU A 173 7.77 -47.08 -16.54
C GLU A 173 7.24 -48.48 -16.83
N ALA A 174 5.98 -48.76 -16.48
CA ALA A 174 5.34 -50.04 -16.79
C ALA A 174 5.25 -50.29 -18.30
N ALA A 175 4.92 -49.26 -19.10
CA ALA A 175 4.90 -49.35 -20.56
C ALA A 175 6.30 -49.61 -21.14
N ARG A 176 7.35 -48.98 -20.57
CA ARG A 176 8.75 -49.27 -20.94
C ARG A 176 9.12 -50.71 -20.61
N GLN A 177 8.73 -51.22 -19.44
CA GLN A 177 8.96 -52.61 -19.05
C GLN A 177 8.21 -53.59 -19.96
N ALA A 178 6.94 -53.32 -20.28
CA ALA A 178 6.09 -54.15 -21.13
C ALA A 178 6.50 -54.16 -22.61
N ALA A 179 7.07 -53.06 -23.11
CA ALA A 179 7.68 -52.99 -24.44
C ALA A 179 8.98 -53.81 -24.57
N GLY A 180 9.33 -54.62 -23.56
CA GLY A 180 10.50 -55.51 -23.58
C GLY A 180 11.83 -54.78 -23.39
N LEU A 181 11.82 -53.50 -23.03
CA LEU A 181 13.03 -52.71 -22.80
C LEU A 181 13.70 -53.02 -21.44
N SER A 182 13.19 -53.99 -20.67
CA SER A 182 13.73 -54.34 -19.34
C SER A 182 14.67 -55.55 -19.32
N HIS A 183 14.85 -56.29 -20.42
CA HIS A 183 15.58 -57.58 -20.37
C HIS A 183 16.63 -57.89 -21.43
N ALA A 184 16.99 -56.94 -22.31
CA ALA A 184 18.16 -57.11 -23.17
C ALA A 184 18.96 -55.80 -23.23
N THR A 185 20.23 -55.84 -22.82
CA THR A 185 21.26 -54.76 -22.88
C THR A 185 21.41 -53.82 -21.68
N ASN A 186 21.64 -54.39 -20.49
CA ASN A 186 21.91 -53.67 -19.23
C ASN A 186 23.28 -52.94 -19.15
N SER A 187 23.94 -52.67 -20.28
CA SER A 187 25.16 -51.83 -20.34
C SER A 187 25.16 -50.84 -21.52
N LEU A 188 24.34 -51.08 -22.54
CA LEU A 188 24.20 -50.21 -23.71
C LEU A 188 23.02 -49.26 -23.57
N GLY A 189 21.94 -49.65 -22.89
CA GLY A 189 20.77 -48.79 -22.65
C GLY A 189 21.00 -47.68 -21.64
N VAL A 190 21.79 -47.91 -20.58
CA VAL A 190 22.17 -46.85 -19.62
C VAL A 190 23.13 -45.85 -20.27
N ALA A 191 24.07 -46.33 -21.10
CA ALA A 191 24.95 -45.47 -21.88
C ALA A 191 24.18 -44.71 -22.97
N LEU A 192 23.27 -45.36 -23.71
CA LEU A 192 22.45 -44.72 -24.74
C LEU A 192 21.44 -43.74 -24.15
N LYS A 193 20.87 -44.03 -22.97
CA LYS A 193 19.99 -43.10 -22.26
C LYS A 193 20.76 -41.95 -21.62
N ALA A 194 21.94 -42.19 -21.04
CA ALA A 194 22.81 -41.11 -20.61
C ALA A 194 23.28 -40.26 -21.81
N MET A 195 23.53 -40.87 -22.96
CA MET A 195 23.85 -40.17 -24.22
C MET A 195 22.65 -39.47 -24.83
N GLN A 196 21.42 -39.99 -24.71
CA GLN A 196 20.19 -39.35 -25.20
C GLN A 196 19.75 -38.23 -24.26
N ASP A 197 19.87 -38.42 -22.94
CA ASP A 197 19.60 -37.39 -21.94
C ASP A 197 20.69 -36.30 -22.00
N ALA A 198 21.97 -36.66 -22.19
CA ALA A 198 23.05 -35.70 -22.48
C ALA A 198 22.86 -35.04 -23.83
N ALA A 199 22.50 -35.77 -24.90
CA ALA A 199 22.22 -35.20 -26.21
C ALA A 199 20.99 -34.30 -26.18
N ALA A 200 19.95 -34.60 -25.39
CA ALA A 200 18.80 -33.72 -25.21
C ALA A 200 19.16 -32.48 -24.39
N LYS A 201 20.03 -32.60 -23.38
CA LYS A 201 20.58 -31.46 -22.63
C LYS A 201 21.51 -30.61 -23.49
N ASP A 202 22.29 -31.24 -24.36
CA ASP A 202 23.18 -30.60 -25.33
C ASP A 202 22.38 -29.99 -26.48
N LEU A 203 21.26 -30.58 -26.91
CA LEU A 203 20.33 -30.00 -27.88
C LEU A 203 19.60 -28.80 -27.28
N ALA A 204 19.08 -28.92 -26.05
CA ALA A 204 18.42 -27.82 -25.36
C ALA A 204 19.38 -26.67 -25.02
N SER A 205 20.62 -26.99 -24.62
CA SER A 205 21.66 -25.98 -24.40
C SER A 205 22.23 -25.42 -25.70
N ALA A 206 22.29 -26.21 -26.79
CA ALA A 206 22.63 -25.75 -28.13
C ALA A 206 21.50 -24.94 -28.77
N GLU A 207 20.23 -25.21 -28.46
CA GLU A 207 19.08 -24.40 -28.87
C GLU A 207 19.02 -23.10 -28.06
N ALA A 208 19.30 -23.15 -26.75
CA ALA A 208 19.46 -21.94 -25.94
C ALA A 208 20.69 -21.12 -26.38
N ALA A 209 21.80 -21.76 -26.75
CA ALA A 209 23.00 -21.11 -27.27
C ALA A 209 22.84 -20.63 -28.71
N ARG A 210 22.09 -21.35 -29.57
CA ARG A 210 21.68 -20.89 -30.91
C ARG A 210 20.69 -19.74 -30.82
N ALA A 211 19.71 -19.76 -29.91
CA ALA A 211 18.83 -18.62 -29.64
C ALA A 211 19.64 -17.41 -29.14
N LYS A 212 20.61 -17.63 -28.25
CA LYS A 212 21.56 -16.61 -27.77
C LYS A 212 22.52 -16.13 -28.87
N ALA A 213 22.91 -16.97 -29.83
CA ALA A 213 23.81 -16.62 -30.93
C ALA A 213 23.07 -15.99 -32.13
N THR A 214 21.80 -16.32 -32.35
CA THR A 214 20.91 -15.64 -33.31
C THR A 214 20.50 -14.26 -32.78
N LEU A 215 20.37 -14.10 -31.46
CA LEU A 215 20.20 -12.79 -30.79
C LEU A 215 21.51 -11.97 -30.74
N LEU A 216 22.66 -12.57 -31.01
CA LEU A 216 23.99 -11.92 -30.94
C LEU A 216 24.77 -11.94 -32.26
N ARG A 217 24.15 -12.26 -33.41
CA ARG A 217 24.74 -12.01 -34.73
C ARG A 217 24.07 -10.82 -35.40
N PRO A 218 24.86 -9.81 -35.82
CA PRO A 218 24.32 -8.63 -36.46
C PRO A 218 23.87 -8.95 -37.88
N THR A 219 22.58 -8.87 -38.14
CA THR A 219 22.07 -8.59 -39.49
C THR A 219 21.73 -7.11 -39.54
N ARG A 220 22.69 -6.31 -40.01
CA ARG A 220 22.37 -5.08 -40.76
C ARG A 220 21.77 -5.53 -42.11
N PRO A 221 20.94 -4.74 -42.82
CA PRO A 221 20.79 -3.28 -42.72
C PRO A 221 19.33 -2.78 -42.70
N GLU A 222 19.12 -1.56 -42.19
CA GLU A 222 18.12 -0.56 -42.62
C GLU A 222 17.91 0.46 -41.48
N GLU A 223 18.92 1.30 -41.26
CA GLU A 223 18.72 2.69 -40.79
C GLU A 223 19.61 3.58 -41.65
N ASP A 224 19.38 3.52 -42.96
CA ASP A 224 19.28 4.74 -43.76
C ASP A 224 17.83 5.20 -43.63
N ASP A 225 17.47 5.82 -42.50
CA ASP A 225 16.33 6.75 -42.52
C ASP A 225 16.60 7.97 -41.64
N PRO A 226 17.15 9.05 -42.23
CA PRO A 226 17.31 10.34 -41.59
C PRO A 226 15.99 11.00 -41.16
N HIS A 227 14.82 10.45 -41.51
CA HIS A 227 13.51 11.07 -41.25
C HIS A 227 12.86 10.65 -39.92
N ILE A 228 13.25 9.55 -39.29
CA ILE A 228 12.67 9.13 -38.00
C ILE A 228 13.27 9.93 -36.82
N LYS A 229 14.51 10.40 -36.95
CA LYS A 229 15.16 11.29 -35.97
C LYS A 229 14.57 12.71 -35.98
N ALA A 230 14.10 13.19 -37.14
CA ALA A 230 13.44 14.49 -37.28
C ALA A 230 11.97 14.47 -36.84
N ALA A 231 11.28 13.32 -36.95
CA ALA A 231 9.87 13.18 -36.59
C ALA A 231 9.64 13.10 -35.06
N LEU A 232 10.62 12.63 -34.28
CA LEU A 232 10.54 12.60 -32.81
C LEU A 232 10.86 13.97 -32.16
N ASP A 233 11.62 14.83 -32.85
CA ASP A 233 11.94 16.18 -32.39
C ASP A 233 10.84 17.21 -32.69
N GLN A 234 9.86 16.90 -33.54
CA GLN A 234 8.73 17.79 -33.88
C GLN A 234 7.37 17.37 -33.27
N ALA A 235 7.27 16.23 -32.57
CA ALA A 235 6.00 15.69 -32.06
C ALA A 235 5.71 16.00 -30.58
N ARG A 236 6.49 16.85 -29.89
CA ARG A 236 6.14 17.38 -28.56
C ARG A 236 6.54 18.85 -28.40
N GLY A 237 5.93 19.71 -29.21
CA GLY A 237 5.83 21.12 -28.87
C GLY A 237 4.94 21.31 -27.63
N ALA A 238 5.53 21.69 -26.51
CA ALA A 238 4.88 22.49 -25.47
C ALA A 238 5.97 23.28 -24.70
N THR A 239 5.83 24.59 -24.79
CA THR A 239 6.59 25.75 -24.30
C THR A 239 7.41 25.63 -23.00
N PRO A 240 8.57 26.33 -22.89
CA PRO A 240 9.41 26.36 -21.70
C PRO A 240 8.78 27.12 -20.52
N ALA A 241 9.14 26.71 -19.30
CA ALA A 241 8.77 27.39 -18.05
C ALA A 241 9.54 28.71 -17.88
N PRO A 242 8.91 29.74 -17.27
CA PRO A 242 9.36 31.13 -17.27
C PRO A 242 10.61 31.38 -16.42
N THR A 243 11.56 32.16 -16.95
CA THR A 243 12.86 32.43 -16.33
C THR A 243 12.99 33.84 -15.73
N THR A 244 11.91 34.62 -15.62
CA THR A 244 11.96 35.98 -15.05
C THR A 244 10.98 36.21 -13.90
N LEU A 245 11.36 37.08 -12.95
CA LEU A 245 10.60 37.40 -11.74
C LEU A 245 9.20 37.98 -12.00
N SER A 246 9.00 38.66 -13.13
CA SER A 246 7.69 39.21 -13.52
C SER A 246 6.67 38.12 -13.89
N GLU A 247 7.11 37.00 -14.45
CA GLU A 247 6.24 35.85 -14.78
C GLU A 247 5.89 35.03 -13.53
N ARG A 248 6.83 34.94 -12.57
CA ARG A 248 6.56 34.31 -11.26
C ARG A 248 5.49 35.06 -10.44
N LEU A 249 5.39 36.38 -10.61
CA LEU A 249 4.37 37.23 -9.95
C LEU A 249 2.97 37.06 -10.54
N GLN A 250 2.82 36.81 -11.85
CA GLN A 250 1.51 36.58 -12.46
C GLN A 250 0.91 35.23 -12.06
N VAL A 251 1.73 34.18 -11.93
CA VAL A 251 1.29 32.85 -11.48
C VAL A 251 0.80 32.86 -10.02
N ILE A 252 1.38 33.70 -9.16
CA ILE A 252 0.93 33.90 -7.78
C ILE A 252 -0.45 34.61 -7.75
N ARG A 253 -0.66 35.57 -8.66
CA ARG A 253 -1.94 36.30 -8.77
C ARG A 253 -3.11 35.41 -9.20
N SER A 254 -2.88 34.48 -10.12
CA SER A 254 -3.90 33.51 -10.56
C SER A 254 -4.24 32.44 -9.51
N ARG A 255 -3.34 32.17 -8.55
CA ARG A 255 -3.63 31.27 -7.42
C ARG A 255 -4.49 31.92 -6.33
N GLN A 256 -4.47 33.25 -6.20
CA GLN A 256 -5.32 33.98 -5.25
C GLN A 256 -6.75 34.23 -5.74
N SER A 257 -7.05 34.03 -7.02
CA SER A 257 -8.41 34.14 -7.58
C SER A 257 -9.15 32.81 -7.72
N THR A 258 -8.59 31.71 -7.18
CA THR A 258 -9.20 30.36 -7.25
C THR A 258 -9.71 29.87 -5.88
N THR A 259 -9.69 30.73 -4.86
CA THR A 259 -10.44 30.55 -3.61
C THR A 259 -11.58 31.57 -3.57
N ALA A 260 -12.63 31.28 -4.33
CA ALA A 260 -13.98 31.84 -4.21
C ALA A 260 -14.97 30.73 -4.56
#